data_AF-A0A950RUH9-F1
#
_entry.id   AF-A0A950RUH9-F1
#
_cell.length_a   1.000
_cell.length_b   1.000
_cell.length_c   1.000
_cell.angle_alpha   90.00
_cell.angle_beta   90.00
_cell.angle_gamma   90.00
#
_symmetry.space_group_name_H-M   'P 1'
#
loop_
_entity.id
_entity.type
_entity.pdbx_description
1 polymer ?
#
loop_
_entity_poly.entity_id
_entity_poly.type
_entity_poly.pdbx_seq_one_letter_code
_entity_poly.pdbx_strand_id
1 'polypeptide(L)'
;MAFCERDLAIYIALLAVGIYFARHRDMRPLGFVAYGVLILPMAIDGFTQLFGWRESTWELRVITGVLFGFASAWLIYPRFDLAMGVAPGKARYAREHTCAALSPRG
;
A
#
# COMPACT_ATOMS: atom_id res chain seq x y z
N MET A 1 6.02 21.20 14.77
CA MET A 1 6.37 20.96 13.35
C MET A 1 6.42 19.46 13.10
N ALA A 2 5.25 18.81 12.99
CA ALA A 2 5.10 17.35 13.01
C ALA A 2 4.68 16.73 11.66
N PHE A 3 4.78 17.50 10.57
CA PHE A 3 4.47 17.01 9.21
C PHE A 3 5.71 16.44 8.50
N CYS A 4 6.92 16.92 8.83
CA CYS A 4 8.16 16.52 8.17
C CYS A 4 8.54 15.05 8.41
N GLU A 5 8.40 14.55 9.65
CA GLU A 5 8.77 13.18 10.01
C GLU A 5 7.83 12.13 9.40
N ARG A 6 6.53 12.43 9.34
CA ARG A 6 5.53 11.55 8.72
C ARG A 6 5.72 11.49 7.21
N ASP A 7 5.90 12.64 6.57
CA ASP A 7 6.09 12.70 5.12
C ASP A 7 7.40 12.03 4.71
N LEU A 8 8.49 12.28 5.43
CA LEU A 8 9.78 11.62 5.23
C LEU A 8 9.65 10.09 5.38
N ALA A 9 8.96 9.62 6.42
CA ALA A 9 8.73 8.19 6.64
C ALA A 9 7.95 7.55 5.49
N ILE A 10 6.92 8.23 4.96
CA ILE A 10 6.14 7.76 3.81
C ILE A 10 7.05 7.66 2.57
N TYR A 11 7.80 8.71 2.24
CA TYR A 11 8.66 8.70 1.06
C TYR A 11 9.78 7.66 1.13
N ILE A 12 10.42 7.49 2.29
CA ILE A 12 11.45 6.46 2.49
C ILE A 12 10.83 5.06 2.35
N ALA A 13 9.65 4.82 2.93
CA ALA A 13 8.97 3.54 2.81
C ALA A 13 8.55 3.23 1.36
N LEU A 14 8.00 4.21 0.64
CA LEU A 14 7.66 4.09 -0.78
C LEU A 14 8.90 3.73 -1.61
N LEU A 15 10.01 4.44 -1.40
CA LEU A 15 11.27 4.20 -2.09
C LEU A 15 11.82 2.79 -1.79
N ALA A 16 11.84 2.39 -0.51
CA ALA A 16 12.34 1.09 -0.10
C ALA A 16 11.53 -0.06 -0.71
N VAL A 17 10.20 0.02 -0.67
CA VAL A 17 9.32 -1.00 -1.29
C VAL A 17 9.45 -0.97 -2.80
N GLY A 18 9.59 0.20 -3.44
CA GLY A 18 9.82 0.31 -4.88
C GLY A 18 11.11 -0.36 -5.33
N ILE A 19 12.21 -0.14 -4.59
CA ILE A 19 13.50 -0.81 -4.84
C ILE A 19 13.39 -2.32 -4.64
N TYR A 20 12.66 -2.75 -3.60
CA TYR A 20 12.41 -4.17 -3.33
C TYR A 20 11.58 -4.81 -4.44
N PHE A 21 10.52 -4.14 -4.91
CA PHE A 21 9.68 -4.58 -6.03
C PHE A 21 10.43 -4.61 -7.36
N ALA A 22 11.34 -3.66 -7.59
CA ALA A 22 12.19 -3.67 -8.78
C ALA A 22 13.07 -4.92 -8.86
N ARG A 23 13.50 -5.48 -7.70
CA ARG A 23 14.26 -6.74 -7.61
C ARG A 23 13.36 -7.99 -7.58
N HIS A 24 12.18 -7.90 -6.95
CA HIS A 24 11.24 -9.01 -6.78
C HIS A 24 9.91 -8.69 -7.47
N ARG A 25 9.88 -8.84 -8.80
CA ARG A 25 8.70 -8.56 -9.65
C ARG A 25 7.53 -9.53 -9.43
N ASP A 26 7.69 -10.55 -8.59
CA ASP A 26 6.70 -11.61 -8.35
C ASP A 26 5.66 -11.26 -7.25
N MET A 27 5.64 -10.03 -6.74
CA MET A 27 4.71 -9.65 -5.67
C MET A 27 3.26 -9.64 -6.17
N ARG A 28 2.41 -10.39 -5.45
CA ARG A 28 0.96 -10.40 -5.70
C ARG A 28 0.36 -9.05 -5.28
N PRO A 29 -0.59 -8.49 -6.07
CA PRO A 29 -1.25 -7.23 -5.73
C PRO A 29 -1.99 -7.39 -4.40
N LEU A 30 -1.77 -6.43 -3.49
CA LEU A 30 -2.49 -6.39 -2.23
C LEU A 30 -3.98 -6.15 -2.49
N GLY A 31 -4.87 -6.91 -1.85
CA GLY A 31 -6.31 -6.67 -1.92
C GLY A 31 -6.70 -5.32 -1.31
N PHE A 32 -7.72 -4.65 -1.86
CA PHE A 32 -8.17 -3.34 -1.36
C PHE A 32 -8.61 -3.38 0.12
N VAL A 33 -9.17 -4.50 0.58
CA VAL A 33 -9.54 -4.70 1.99
C VAL A 33 -8.30 -4.71 2.90
N ALA A 34 -7.25 -5.45 2.51
CA ALA A 34 -6.00 -5.52 3.28
C ALA A 34 -5.29 -4.16 3.33
N TYR A 35 -5.34 -3.38 2.25
CA TYR A 35 -4.86 -2.00 2.25
C TYR A 35 -5.66 -1.11 3.20
N GLY A 36 -6.99 -1.19 3.17
CA GLY A 36 -7.86 -0.46 4.08
C GLY A 36 -7.54 -0.70 5.56
N VAL A 37 -7.27 -1.96 5.93
CA VAL A 37 -6.86 -2.33 7.29
C VAL A 37 -5.49 -1.74 7.67
N LEU A 38 -4.52 -1.73 6.75
CA LEU A 38 -3.18 -1.22 7.01
C LEU A 38 -3.11 0.31 7.13
N ILE A 39 -3.98 1.04 6.41
CA ILE A 39 -4.02 2.52 6.49
C ILE A 39 -4.87 3.03 7.66
N LEU A 40 -5.75 2.19 8.20
CA LEU A 40 -6.65 2.54 9.30
C LEU A 40 -5.96 3.21 10.50
N PRO A 41 -4.83 2.70 11.04
CA PRO A 41 -4.14 3.36 12.16
C PRO A 41 -3.64 4.77 11.80
N MET A 42 -3.18 4.97 10.56
CA MET A 42 -2.70 6.26 10.06
C MET A 42 -3.85 7.25 9.82
N ALA A 43 -5.02 6.76 9.43
CA ALA A 43 -6.24 7.53 9.28
C ALA A 43 -6.80 7.97 10.64
N ILE A 44 -6.86 7.07 11.63
CA ILE A 44 -7.33 7.38 13.00
C ILE A 44 -6.36 8.35 13.68
N ASP A 45 -5.05 8.12 13.60
CA ASP A 45 -4.04 9.02 14.17
C ASP A 45 -4.06 10.41 13.50
N GLY A 46 -4.19 10.46 12.16
CA GLY A 46 -4.35 11.72 11.44
C GLY A 46 -5.64 12.47 11.78
N PHE A 47 -6.76 11.76 11.93
CA PHE A 47 -8.06 12.35 12.27
C PHE A 47 -8.04 12.93 13.69
N THR A 48 -7.61 12.15 14.67
CA THR A 48 -7.52 12.60 16.07
C THR A 48 -6.55 13.77 16.26
N GLN A 49 -5.46 13.83 15.49
CA GLN A 49 -4.55 14.99 15.44
C GLN A 49 -5.18 16.23 14.80
N LEU A 50 -5.93 16.07 13.70
CA LEU A 50 -6.56 17.19 13.00
C LEU A 50 -7.57 17.92 13.88
N PHE A 51 -8.28 17.19 14.75
CA PHE A 51 -9.21 17.76 15.74
C PHE A 51 -8.52 18.25 17.02
N GLY A 52 -7.19 18.15 17.12
CA GLY A 52 -6.43 18.63 18.27
C GLY A 52 -6.67 17.84 19.56
N TRP A 53 -7.28 16.65 19.48
CA TRP A 53 -7.63 15.84 20.65
C TRP A 53 -6.40 15.19 21.30
N ARG A 54 -5.26 15.14 20.59
CA ARG A 54 -4.01 14.59 21.10
C ARG A 54 -2.81 15.18 20.36
N GLU A 55 -1.75 15.51 21.09
CA GLU A 55 -0.42 15.66 20.50
C GLU A 55 0.11 14.26 20.17
N SER A 56 0.24 13.93 18.89
CA SER A 56 0.90 12.67 18.53
C SER A 56 2.39 12.75 18.90
N THR A 57 2.97 11.60 19.17
CA THR A 57 4.40 11.49 19.49
C THR A 57 5.17 11.17 18.20
N TRP A 58 6.46 11.49 18.17
CA TRP A 58 7.28 11.32 16.96
C TRP A 58 7.35 9.84 16.53
N GLU A 59 7.27 8.90 17.48
CA GLU A 59 7.27 7.46 17.21
C GLU A 59 6.02 7.02 16.45
N LEU A 60 4.83 7.47 16.88
CA LEU A 60 3.57 7.09 16.23
C LEU A 60 3.51 7.61 14.79
N ARG A 61 4.02 8.83 14.55
CA ARG A 61 4.01 9.44 13.22
C ARG A 61 4.93 8.71 12.24
N VAL A 62 6.09 8.25 12.70
CA VAL A 62 7.00 7.44 11.89
C VAL A 62 6.40 6.06 11.61
N ILE A 63 5.88 5.38 12.64
CA ILE A 63 5.32 4.03 12.47
C ILE A 63 4.11 4.04 11.52
N THR A 64 3.17 4.96 11.73
CA THR A 64 1.98 5.07 10.86
C THR A 64 2.34 5.52 9.45
N GLY A 65 3.32 6.42 9.30
CA GLY A 65 3.84 6.85 7.99
C GLY A 65 4.52 5.71 7.22
N VAL A 66 5.38 4.93 7.86
CA VAL A 66 6.03 3.76 7.24
C VAL A 66 5.01 2.70 6.84
N LEU A 67 4.05 2.37 7.73
CA LEU A 67 2.99 1.41 7.43
C LEU A 67 2.15 1.86 6.23
N PHE A 68 1.78 3.13 6.19
CA PHE A 68 1.02 3.70 5.08
C PHE A 68 1.82 3.68 3.76
N GLY A 69 3.08 4.11 3.77
CA GLY A 69 3.94 4.10 2.60
C GLY A 69 4.15 2.68 2.07
N PHE A 70 4.40 1.72 2.96
CA PHE A 70 4.54 0.31 2.61
C PHE A 70 3.26 -0.26 1.98
N ALA A 71 2.11 -0.06 2.63
CA ALA A 71 0.82 -0.55 2.15
C ALA A 71 0.46 0.06 0.78
N SER A 72 0.74 1.36 0.61
CA SER A 72 0.50 2.09 -0.65
C SER A 72 1.38 1.58 -1.78
N ALA A 73 2.69 1.44 -1.53
CA ALA A 73 3.61 0.89 -2.52
C ALA A 73 3.24 -0.54 -2.92
N TRP A 74 2.92 -1.41 -1.96
CA TRP A 74 2.52 -2.80 -2.25
C TRP A 74 1.20 -2.87 -3.03
N LEU A 75 0.27 -1.94 -2.79
CA LEU A 75 -0.97 -1.84 -3.55
C LEU A 75 -0.69 -1.36 -4.99
N ILE A 76 0.09 -0.29 -5.14
CA ILE A 76 0.24 0.46 -6.39
C ILE A 76 1.22 -0.21 -7.34
N TYR A 77 2.42 -0.61 -6.90
CA TYR A 77 3.47 -1.11 -7.80
C TYR A 77 3.05 -2.32 -8.65
N PRO A 78 2.46 -3.39 -8.08
CA PRO A 78 2.00 -4.53 -8.88
C PRO A 78 0.89 -4.13 -9.86
N ARG A 79 -0.02 -3.24 -9.46
CA ARG A 79 -1.11 -2.74 -10.33
C ARG A 79 -0.58 -1.85 -11.45
N PHE A 80 0.41 -1.02 -11.16
CA PHE A 80 1.06 -0.16 -12.16
C PHE A 80 1.82 -0.98 -13.19
N ASP A 81 2.56 -2.01 -12.75
CA ASP A 81 3.22 -2.94 -13.66
C ASP A 81 2.20 -3.67 -14.55
N LEU A 82 1.07 -4.13 -13.97
CA LEU A 82 -0.07 -4.68 -14.72
C LEU A 82 -0.62 -3.71 -15.77
N ALA A 83 -0.83 -2.44 -15.43
CA ALA A 83 -1.35 -1.42 -16.33
C ALA A 83 -0.37 -1.01 -17.44
N MET A 84 0.94 -0.92 -17.15
CA MET A 84 1.96 -0.41 -18.08
C MET A 84 2.55 -1.48 -19.02
N GLY A 85 2.21 -2.76 -18.88
CA GLY A 85 2.74 -3.79 -19.79
C GLY A 85 4.17 -4.27 -19.49
N VAL A 86 4.84 -3.79 -18.41
CA VAL A 86 6.31 -3.86 -18.26
C VAL A 86 6.87 -5.22 -17.79
N ALA A 87 6.05 -6.19 -17.35
CA ALA A 87 6.52 -7.56 -17.09
C ALA A 87 5.58 -8.70 -17.59
N PRO A 88 6.14 -9.84 -18.07
CA PRO A 88 5.42 -10.97 -18.68
C PRO A 88 4.80 -11.98 -17.69
N GLY A 89 4.26 -11.53 -16.54
CA GLY A 89 3.65 -12.40 -15.51
C GLY A 89 2.12 -12.48 -15.52
N LYS A 90 1.47 -11.93 -16.56
CA LYS A 90 0.07 -11.47 -16.49
C LYS A 90 -0.98 -12.48 -16.94
N ALA A 91 -0.59 -13.51 -17.68
CA ALA A 91 -1.54 -14.47 -18.22
C ALA A 91 -2.24 -15.31 -17.12
N ARG A 92 -1.66 -15.43 -15.92
CA ARG A 92 -2.18 -16.31 -14.85
C ARG A 92 -3.17 -15.63 -13.92
N TYR A 93 -2.91 -14.38 -13.51
CA TYR A 93 -3.82 -13.62 -12.62
C TYR A 93 -5.13 -13.22 -13.33
N ALA A 94 -5.05 -12.76 -14.58
CA ALA A 94 -6.24 -12.46 -15.38
C ALA A 94 -7.09 -13.72 -15.60
N ARG A 95 -6.46 -14.88 -15.90
CA ARG A 95 -7.18 -16.16 -16.03
C ARG A 95 -7.91 -16.57 -14.76
N GLU A 96 -7.28 -16.45 -13.59
CA GLU A 96 -7.92 -16.88 -12.33
C GLU A 96 -9.15 -16.02 -11.99
N HIS A 97 -9.08 -14.70 -12.17
CA HIS A 97 -10.24 -13.82 -11.89
C HIS A 97 -11.33 -13.90 -12.96
N THR A 98 -10.97 -14.05 -14.24
CA THR A 98 -11.93 -14.24 -15.32
C THR A 98 -12.60 -15.62 -15.22
N CYS A 99 -11.87 -16.69 -14.91
CA CYS A 99 -12.47 -18.02 -14.65
C CYS A 99 -13.32 -18.03 -13.37
N ALA A 100 -12.93 -17.30 -12.32
CA ALA A 100 -13.74 -17.18 -11.11
C ALA A 100 -15.04 -16.40 -11.34
N ALA A 101 -15.01 -15.40 -12.22
CA ALA A 101 -16.20 -14.64 -12.62
C ALA A 101 -17.11 -15.39 -13.61
N LEU A 102 -16.55 -16.30 -14.41
CA LEU A 102 -17.28 -17.09 -15.42
C LEU A 102 -17.79 -18.44 -14.92
N SER A 103 -17.42 -18.90 -13.73
CA SER A 103 -17.98 -20.13 -13.15
C SER A 103 -19.43 -19.84 -12.73
N PRO A 104 -20.45 -20.34 -13.46
CA PRO A 104 -21.81 -20.28 -12.96
C PRO A 104 -21.82 -21.19 -11.74
N ARG A 105 -22.15 -20.64 -10.57
CA ARG A 105 -22.45 -21.47 -9.40
C ARG A 105 -23.62 -22.37 -9.81
N GLY A 106 -23.32 -23.66 -10.03
CA GLY A 106 -24.31 -24.70 -10.26
C GLY A 106 -25.23 -24.87 -9.08
#